data_AF-A0A1B7LD81-F1
#
_entry.id   AF-A0A1B7LD81-F1
#
_cell.length_a   1.000
_cell.length_b   1.000
_cell.length_c   1.000
_cell.angle_alpha   90.00
_cell.angle_beta   90.00
_cell.angle_gamma   90.00
#
_symmetry.space_group_name_H-M   'P 1'
#
loop_
_entity.id
_entity.type
_entity.pdbx_description
1 polymer ?
#
loop_
_entity_poly.entity_id
_entity_poly.type
_entity_poly.pdbx_seq_one_letter_code
_entity_poly.pdbx_strand_id
1 'polypeptide(L)' 'MEAIDYKDVPRLKKYITERGKILPRRISGNCARHQRMMTLAIKRARNIALLPFTSE' A
#
# COMPACT_ATOMS: atom_id res chain seq x y z
N MET A 1 -18.74 3.89 0.91
CA MET A 1 -17.59 3.17 0.33
C MET A 1 -16.36 3.59 1.10
N GLU A 2 -15.76 2.69 1.87
CA GLU A 2 -14.71 3.02 2.83
C GLU A 2 -13.42 3.42 2.09
N ALA A 3 -12.94 4.64 2.33
CA ALA A 3 -11.69 5.11 1.76
C ALA A 3 -10.50 4.42 2.45
N ILE A 4 -9.48 4.02 1.68
CA ILE A 4 -8.24 3.46 2.26
C ILE A 4 -7.44 4.62 2.85
N ASP A 5 -7.37 4.72 4.17
CA ASP A 5 -6.55 5.71 4.86
C ASP A 5 -5.06 5.33 4.77
N TYR A 6 -4.21 6.32 4.50
CA TYR A 6 -2.76 6.15 4.50
C TYR A 6 -2.17 5.97 5.89
N LYS A 7 -2.94 6.31 6.95
CA LYS A 7 -2.54 6.14 8.35
C LYS A 7 -2.76 4.71 8.88
N ASP A 8 -3.55 3.89 8.18
CA ASP A 8 -3.78 2.48 8.53
C ASP A 8 -2.62 1.58 8.08
N VAL A 9 -1.46 1.78 8.72
CA VAL A 9 -0.22 1.06 8.39
C VAL A 9 -0.38 -0.46 8.42
N PRO A 10 -1.07 -1.08 9.41
CA PRO A 10 -1.25 -2.53 9.43
C PRO A 10 -1.97 -3.07 8.18
N ARG A 11 -2.97 -2.34 7.69
CA ARG A 11 -3.66 -2.70 6.44
C ARG A 11 -2.75 -2.53 5.23
N LEU A 12 -2.03 -1.41 5.12
CA LEU A 12 -1.14 -1.13 3.99
C LEU A 12 0.04 -2.10 3.91
N LYS A 13 0.58 -2.54 5.06
CA LYS A 13 1.69 -3.51 5.12
C LYS A 13 1.38 -4.83 4.42
N LYS A 14 0.11 -5.27 4.43
CA LYS A 14 -0.34 -6.48 3.73
C LYS A 14 -0.25 -6.37 2.20
N TYR A 15 -0.13 -5.16 1.66
CA TYR A 15 -0.08 -4.86 0.23
C TYR A 15 1.30 -4.44 -0.26
N ILE A 16 2.34 -4.62 0.56
CA ILE A 16 3.74 -4.46 0.17
C ILE A 16 4.50 -5.77 0.42
N THR A 17 5.56 -5.99 -0.33
CA THR A 17 6.52 -7.08 -0.09
C THR A 17 7.38 -6.75 1.12
N GLU A 18 8.11 -7.75 1.63
CA GLU A 18 9.10 -7.55 2.70
C GLU A 18 10.15 -6.50 2.34
N ARG A 19 10.57 -6.43 1.06
CA ARG A 19 11.48 -5.39 0.52
C ARG A 19 10.85 -4.01 0.28
N GLY A 20 9.59 -3.81 0.69
CA GLY A 20 8.89 -2.54 0.54
C GLY A 20 8.42 -2.23 -0.88
N LYS A 21 8.29 -3.21 -1.80
CA LYS A 21 7.65 -2.99 -3.13
C LYS A 21 6.15 -3.18 -3.03
N ILE A 22 5.35 -2.45 -3.83
CA ILE A 22 3.89 -2.62 -3.83
C ILE A 22 3.53 -3.94 -4.51
N LEU A 23 2.68 -4.75 -3.88
CA LEU A 23 2.22 -6.01 -4.45
C LEU A 23 1.36 -5.74 -5.71
N PRO A 24 1.63 -6.47 -6.82
CA PRO A 24 0.83 -6.35 -8.03
C PRO A 24 -0.58 -6.90 -7.81
N ARG A 25 -1.54 -6.36 -8.56
CA ARG A 25 -2.97 -6.69 -8.47
C ARG A 25 -3.27 -8.19 -8.57
N ARG A 26 -2.52 -8.92 -9.41
CA ARG A 26 -2.67 -10.37 -9.61
C ARG A 26 -2.38 -11.19 -8.34
N ILE A 27 -1.59 -10.63 -7.42
CA ILE A 27 -1.25 -11.27 -6.14
C ILE A 27 -2.20 -10.77 -5.04
N SER A 28 -2.48 -9.47 -5.01
CA SER A 28 -3.32 -8.87 -3.96
C SER A 28 -4.82 -9.16 -4.12
N GLY A 29 -5.28 -9.64 -5.28
CA GLY A 29 -6.69 -9.92 -5.56
C GLY A 29 -7.57 -8.66 -5.70
N ASN A 30 -6.99 -7.46 -5.63
CA ASN A 30 -7.73 -6.21 -5.72
C ASN A 30 -8.36 -6.01 -7.12
N CYS A 31 -9.47 -5.27 -7.19
CA CYS A 31 -9.93 -4.73 -8.48
C CYS A 31 -9.09 -3.51 -8.88
N ALA A 32 -9.18 -3.08 -10.15
CA ALA A 32 -8.40 -1.94 -10.65
C ALA A 32 -8.63 -0.65 -9.83
N ARG A 33 -9.87 -0.41 -9.39
CA ARG A 33 -10.21 0.75 -8.54
C ARG A 33 -9.55 0.67 -7.17
N HIS A 34 -9.66 -0.46 -6.47
CA HIS A 34 -9.05 -0.65 -5.15
C HIS A 34 -7.52 -0.59 -5.22
N GLN A 35 -6.90 -1.14 -6.27
CA GLN A 35 -5.45 -1.07 -6.44
C GLN A 35 -4.94 0.37 -6.61
N ARG A 36 -5.66 1.22 -7.36
CA ARG A 36 -5.31 2.65 -7.51
C ARG A 36 -5.36 3.38 -6.16
N MET A 37 -6.43 3.16 -5.39
CA MET A 37 -6.57 3.76 -4.06
C MET A 37 -5.50 3.26 -3.09
N MET A 38 -5.22 1.96 -3.07
CA MET A 38 -4.17 1.36 -2.25
C MET A 38 -2.79 1.93 -2.60
N THR A 39 -2.49 2.08 -3.88
CA THR A 39 -1.21 2.64 -4.37
C THR A 39 -1.05 4.09 -3.92
N LEU A 40 -2.12 4.89 -3.99
CA LEU A 40 -2.10 6.27 -3.53
C LEU A 40 -1.87 6.36 -2.01
N ALA A 41 -2.57 5.52 -1.23
CA ALA A 41 -2.41 5.47 0.22
C ALA A 41 -0.99 5.06 0.63
N ILE A 42 -0.41 4.03 0.00
CA ILE A 42 0.98 3.59 0.27
C ILE A 42 1.98 4.71 -0.06
N LYS A 43 1.81 5.41 -1.20
CA LYS A 43 2.69 6.53 -1.56
C LYS A 43 2.62 7.67 -0.54
N ARG A 44 1.42 8.02 -0.07
CA ARG A 44 1.23 9.03 0.99
C ARG A 44 1.89 8.60 2.30
N ALA A 45 1.70 7.35 2.72
CA ALA A 45 2.32 6.80 3.92
C ALA A 45 3.86 6.83 3.86
N ARG A 46 4.45 6.59 2.69
CA ARG A 46 5.91 6.69 2.49
C ARG A 46 6.45 8.10 2.65
N ASN A 47 5.75 9.10 2.12
CA ASN A 47 6.18 10.51 2.20
C ASN A 47 6.25 11.03 3.65
N ILE A 48 5.50 10.42 4.57
CA ILE A 48 5.51 10.77 6.00
C ILE A 48 6.17 9.70 6.88
N ALA A 49 7.03 8.86 6.30
CA ALA A 49 7.83 7.85 6.99
C ALA A 49 7.03 6.76 7.75
N LEU A 50 5.75 6.53 7.44
CA LEU A 50 4.97 5.42 8.00
C LEU A 50 5.30 4.06 7.35
N LEU A 51 5.80 4.10 6.12
CA LEU A 51 6.24 2.92 5.37
C LEU A 51 7.59 3.21 4.69
N PRO A 52 8.49 2.22 4.58
CA PRO A 52 9.74 2.39 3.86
C PRO A 52 9.52 2.44 2.34
N PHE A 53 10.41 3.15 1.64
CA PHE A 53 10.52 3.07 0.18
C PHE A 53 11.20 1.77 -0.26
N THR A 54 12.20 1.33 0.51
CA THR A 54 12.96 0.10 0.35
C THR A 54 13.33 -0.43 1.73
N SER A 55 13.28 -1.74 1.89
CA SER A 55 13.84 -2.46 3.04
C SER A 55 14.90 -3.42 2.51
N GLU A 56 16.00 -3.56 3.26
CA GLU A 56 17.09 -4.50 2.98
C GLU A 56 16.59 -5.95 2.90
#